data_AF-A0AAV9EKM1-F1
#
_entry.id   AF-A0AAV9EKM1-F1
#
_cell.length_a   1.000
_cell.length_b   1.000
_cell.length_c   1.000
_cell.angle_alpha   90.00
_cell.angle_beta   90.00
_cell.angle_gamma   90.00
#
_symmetry.space_group_name_H-M   'P 1'
#
loop_
_entity.id
_entity.type
_entity.pdbx_description
1 polymer ?
#
loop_
_entity_poly.entity_id
_entity_poly.type
_entity_poly.pdbx_seq_one_letter_code
_entity_poly.pdbx_strand_id
1 'polypeptide(L)'
;MASPTKIILFTLPNYLIIYTDFSVERLSGEDVVDPGLDPATGVTSKDVVINPSTGLYARLYLPINPSSSSSSSNDQKLPLLVYYHGGGFVIESPKSPNYHYYLNSLCSEARMAIVSVGYRRAPENRLPVAYEDSWEALQ
;
A
#
# COMPACT_ATOMS: atom_id res chain seq x y z
N MET A 1 -35.78 -7.84 -5.65
CA MET A 1 -35.37 -9.15 -6.20
C MET A 1 -34.32 -9.72 -5.27
N ALA A 2 -34.42 -10.98 -4.84
CA ALA A 2 -33.37 -11.59 -4.04
C ALA A 2 -32.09 -11.70 -4.90
N SER A 3 -30.94 -11.27 -4.36
CA SER A 3 -29.65 -11.51 -5.00
C SER A 3 -29.49 -13.02 -5.22
N PRO A 4 -29.01 -13.49 -6.39
CA PRO A 4 -28.75 -14.91 -6.59
C PRO A 4 -27.83 -15.42 -5.48
N THR A 5 -28.15 -16.59 -4.92
CA THR A 5 -27.29 -17.27 -3.95
C THR A 5 -25.98 -17.63 -4.64
N LYS A 6 -24.88 -16.99 -4.23
CA LYS A 6 -23.55 -17.30 -4.74
C LYS A 6 -23.09 -18.64 -4.16
N ILE A 7 -22.65 -19.55 -5.02
CA ILE A 7 -22.10 -20.86 -4.61
C ILE A 7 -20.60 -20.68 -4.37
N ILE A 8 -20.11 -21.10 -3.20
CA ILE A 8 -18.69 -21.04 -2.84
C ILE A 8 -17.89 -22.02 -3.70
N LEU A 9 -16.83 -21.52 -4.34
CA LEU A 9 -15.85 -22.32 -5.09
C LEU A 9 -14.65 -22.68 -4.20
N PHE A 10 -14.17 -21.71 -3.42
CA PHE A 10 -12.99 -21.88 -2.56
C PHE A 10 -13.06 -20.91 -1.38
N THR A 11 -12.57 -21.34 -0.22
CA THR A 11 -12.46 -20.51 0.97
C THR A 11 -11.03 -20.58 1.51
N LEU A 12 -10.43 -19.40 1.69
CA LEU A 12 -9.26 -19.24 2.55
C LEU A 12 -9.76 -18.64 3.88
N PRO A 13 -9.88 -19.44 4.95
CA PRO A 13 -10.54 -19.02 6.19
C PRO A 13 -9.98 -17.69 6.72
N ASN A 14 -10.88 -16.79 7.15
CA ASN A 14 -10.60 -15.43 7.65
C ASN A 14 -10.05 -14.42 6.63
N TYR A 15 -9.74 -14.83 5.41
CA TYR A 15 -9.09 -13.94 4.43
C TYR A 15 -9.97 -13.66 3.22
N LEU A 16 -10.43 -14.70 2.50
CA LEU A 16 -11.28 -14.50 1.34
C LEU A 16 -12.13 -15.73 0.99
N ILE A 17 -13.24 -15.46 0.32
CA ILE A 17 -14.13 -16.43 -0.31
C ILE A 17 -14.13 -16.16 -1.81
N ILE A 18 -13.93 -17.22 -2.61
CA ILE A 18 -14.09 -17.19 -4.06
C ILE A 18 -15.38 -17.94 -4.39
N TYR A 19 -16.24 -17.31 -5.17
CA TYR A 19 -17.48 -17.90 -5.63
C TYR A 19 -17.32 -18.53 -7.02
N THR A 20 -18.25 -19.40 -7.39
CA THR A 20 -18.28 -20.09 -8.70
C THR A 20 -18.49 -19.16 -9.89
N ASP A 21 -19.02 -17.95 -9.65
CA ASP A 21 -19.08 -16.86 -10.63
C ASP A 21 -17.77 -16.06 -10.72
N PHE A 22 -16.71 -16.54 -10.06
CA PHE A 22 -15.39 -15.92 -9.92
C PHE A 22 -15.36 -14.59 -9.17
N SER A 23 -16.47 -14.15 -8.57
CA SER A 23 -16.44 -13.02 -7.66
C SER A 23 -15.67 -13.37 -6.38
N VAL A 24 -15.03 -12.36 -5.80
CA VAL A 24 -14.19 -12.49 -4.61
C VAL A 24 -14.79 -11.63 -3.51
N GLU A 25 -14.93 -12.20 -2.33
CA GLU A 25 -15.21 -11.48 -1.09
C GLU A 25 -13.98 -11.56 -0.20
N ARG A 26 -13.39 -10.41 0.12
CA ARG A 26 -12.28 -10.31 1.07
C ARG A 26 -12.88 -10.07 2.46
N LEU A 27 -12.57 -10.97 3.39
CA LEU A 27 -13.03 -10.93 4.77
C LEU A 27 -12.09 -10.13 5.68
N SER A 28 -10.88 -9.84 5.20
CA SER A 28 -9.83 -9.12 5.93
C SER A 28 -8.93 -8.34 4.97
N GLY A 29 -8.21 -7.35 5.50
CA GLY A 29 -7.23 -6.55 4.75
C GLY A 29 -7.83 -5.56 3.75
N GLU A 30 -9.09 -5.16 3.95
CA GLU A 30 -9.77 -4.09 3.19
C GLU A 30 -9.93 -2.79 4.00
N ASP A 31 -9.55 -2.78 5.28
CA ASP A 31 -9.54 -1.56 6.07
C ASP A 31 -8.56 -0.55 5.48
N VAL A 32 -8.95 0.73 5.47
CA VAL A 32 -8.16 1.81 4.90
C VAL A 32 -8.05 3.00 5.84
N VAL A 33 -6.93 3.70 5.76
CA VAL A 33 -6.72 5.02 6.35
C VAL A 33 -6.32 6.02 5.28
N ASP A 34 -6.80 7.25 5.42
CA ASP A 34 -6.43 8.35 4.53
C ASP A 34 -4.97 8.76 4.74
N PRO A 35 -4.27 9.20 3.69
CA PRO A 35 -2.94 9.77 3.84
C PRO A 35 -3.03 11.16 4.49
N GLY A 36 -1.96 11.58 5.13
CA GLY A 36 -1.89 12.90 5.77
C GLY A 36 -0.69 13.05 6.69
N LEU A 37 -0.72 14.13 7.47
CA LEU A 37 0.23 14.35 8.57
C LEU A 37 -0.15 13.44 9.74
N ASP A 38 0.79 12.60 10.17
CA ASP A 38 0.69 11.86 11.42
C ASP A 38 1.29 12.69 12.57
N PRO A 39 0.49 13.18 13.54
CA PRO A 39 0.99 14.01 14.62
C PRO A 39 1.96 13.28 15.55
N ALA A 40 1.89 11.95 15.64
CA ALA A 40 2.72 11.17 16.53
C ALA A 40 4.18 11.10 16.04
N THR A 41 4.37 10.90 14.74
CA THR A 41 5.70 10.75 14.12
C THR A 41 6.17 11.97 13.35
N GLY A 42 5.27 12.90 13.05
CA GLY A 42 5.52 14.06 12.20
C GLY A 42 5.60 13.73 10.70
N VAL A 43 5.43 12.47 10.32
CA VAL A 43 5.50 12.02 8.92
C VAL A 43 4.30 12.54 8.15
N THR A 44 4.52 13.05 6.95
CA THR A 44 3.45 13.38 6.00
C THR A 44 3.39 12.32 4.92
N SER A 45 2.19 11.84 4.63
CA SER A 45 1.95 10.86 3.58
C SER A 45 1.02 11.37 2.48
N LYS A 46 1.14 10.81 1.28
CA LYS A 46 0.33 11.15 0.11
C LYS A 46 0.20 9.98 -0.86
N ASP A 47 -0.99 9.75 -1.40
CA ASP A 47 -1.20 8.79 -2.48
C ASP A 47 -0.90 9.42 -3.84
N VAL A 48 -0.20 8.67 -4.70
CA VAL A 48 0.14 9.06 -6.07
C VAL A 48 -0.17 7.93 -7.04
N VAL A 49 -0.76 8.26 -8.18
CA VAL A 49 -0.98 7.30 -9.27
C VAL A 49 0.31 7.20 -10.08
N ILE A 50 0.80 5.97 -10.26
CA ILE A 50 1.98 5.64 -11.06
C ILE A 50 1.55 5.37 -12.50
N ASN A 51 0.55 4.51 -12.69
CA ASN A 51 0.02 4.18 -14.01
C ASN A 51 -1.52 4.25 -14.00
N PRO A 52 -2.13 5.24 -14.69
CA PRO A 52 -3.58 5.39 -14.71
C PRO A 52 -4.30 4.29 -15.51
N SER A 53 -3.62 3.61 -16.44
CA SER A 53 -4.24 2.55 -17.25
C SER A 53 -4.45 1.25 -16.48
N THR A 54 -3.56 0.97 -15.53
CA THR A 54 -3.63 -0.22 -14.65
C THR A 54 -4.20 0.10 -13.28
N GLY A 55 -4.26 1.39 -12.90
CA GLY A 55 -4.61 1.84 -11.56
C GLY A 55 -3.47 1.68 -10.55
N LEU A 56 -2.25 1.37 -11.00
CA LEU A 56 -1.08 1.24 -10.13
C LEU A 56 -0.81 2.57 -9.43
N TYR A 57 -0.61 2.51 -8.11
CA TYR A 57 -0.39 3.66 -7.26
C TYR A 57 0.63 3.34 -6.17
N ALA A 58 1.10 4.37 -5.47
CA ALA A 58 1.87 4.23 -4.25
C ALA A 58 1.45 5.26 -3.22
N ARG A 59 1.67 4.95 -1.93
CA ARG A 59 1.65 5.92 -0.85
C ARG A 59 3.09 6.34 -0.53
N LEU A 60 3.34 7.63 -0.64
CA LEU A 60 4.61 8.26 -0.28
C LEU A 60 4.59 8.63 1.20
N TYR A 61 5.73 8.52 1.87
CA TYR A 61 5.95 8.97 3.25
C TYR A 61 7.21 9.84 3.30
N LEU A 62 7.10 11.00 3.93
CA LEU A 62 8.20 11.94 4.09
C LEU A 62 8.36 12.31 5.57
N PRO A 63 9.54 12.09 6.18
CA PRO A 63 9.78 12.46 7.57
C PRO A 63 10.02 13.98 7.69
N ILE A 64 9.88 14.51 8.90
CA ILE A 64 10.29 15.88 9.19
C ILE A 64 11.79 16.02 8.89
N ASN A 65 12.16 17.02 8.10
CA ASN A 65 13.56 17.38 7.90
C ASN A 65 13.97 18.41 8.96
N PRO A 66 14.83 18.06 9.94
CA PRO A 66 15.30 19.01 10.94
C PRO A 66 16.14 20.16 10.35
N SER A 67 16.58 20.06 9.09
CA SER A 67 17.41 21.06 8.41
C SER A 67 16.64 22.23 7.80
N SER A 68 15.30 22.17 7.74
CA SER A 68 14.48 23.23 7.11
C SER A 68 14.41 24.54 7.91
N SER A 69 15.11 24.63 9.06
CA SER A 69 15.18 25.81 9.93
C SER A 69 16.55 26.52 9.94
N SER A 70 17.54 26.04 9.17
CA SER A 70 18.84 26.74 9.06
C SER A 70 19.36 26.79 7.62
N SER A 71 19.40 28.00 7.10
CA SER A 71 19.77 28.41 5.75
C SER A 71 21.28 28.25 5.48
N SER A 72 21.83 27.04 5.49
CA SER A 72 23.23 26.80 5.06
C SER A 72 23.66 25.35 4.79
N SER A 73 22.77 24.43 4.37
CA SER A 73 23.13 23.22 3.59
C SER A 73 21.90 22.46 3.08
N ASN A 74 21.25 23.00 2.04
CA ASN A 74 19.97 22.53 1.50
C ASN A 74 20.00 21.24 0.65
N ASP A 75 21.00 20.37 0.77
CA ASP A 75 21.20 19.24 -0.18
C ASP A 75 21.31 17.86 0.47
N GLN A 76 20.91 17.69 1.74
CA GLN A 76 20.97 16.37 2.36
C GLN A 76 19.82 15.48 1.85
N LYS A 77 20.11 14.67 0.81
CA LYS A 77 19.19 13.66 0.27
C LYS A 77 18.89 12.59 1.32
N LEU A 78 17.61 12.23 1.45
CA LEU A 78 17.19 11.10 2.28
C LEU A 78 17.44 9.78 1.54
N PRO A 79 17.77 8.69 2.26
CA PRO A 79 17.59 7.35 1.73
C PRO A 79 16.14 7.14 1.30
N LEU A 80 15.94 6.32 0.26
CA LEU A 80 14.63 5.94 -0.23
C LEU A 80 14.41 4.44 -0.02
N LEU A 81 13.31 4.07 0.61
CA LEU A 81 12.84 2.70 0.71
C LEU A 81 11.63 2.51 -0.22
N VAL A 82 11.75 1.59 -1.17
CA VAL A 82 10.58 1.07 -1.91
C VAL A 82 10.05 -0.14 -1.16
N TYR A 83 8.80 -0.05 -0.70
CA TYR A 83 8.17 -1.04 0.17
C TYR A 83 7.02 -1.73 -0.56
N TYR A 84 6.95 -3.04 -0.42
CA TYR A 84 5.87 -3.89 -0.92
C TYR A 84 5.21 -4.57 0.27
N HIS A 85 3.90 -4.36 0.43
CA HIS A 85 3.17 -4.94 1.56
C HIS A 85 3.07 -6.46 1.44
N GLY A 86 2.71 -7.11 2.55
CA GLY A 86 2.44 -8.55 2.60
C GLY A 86 0.98 -8.86 2.28
N GLY A 87 0.42 -9.89 2.91
CA GLY A 87 -0.96 -10.30 2.67
C GLY A 87 -1.11 -11.40 1.61
N GLY A 88 -0.05 -12.19 1.36
CA GLY A 88 -0.09 -13.36 0.49
C GLY A 88 -0.48 -13.08 -0.96
N PHE A 89 -0.23 -11.84 -1.43
CA PHE A 89 -0.68 -11.30 -2.73
C PHE A 89 -2.20 -11.17 -2.91
N VAL A 90 -3.00 -11.40 -1.87
CA VAL A 90 -4.47 -11.47 -1.98
C VAL A 90 -5.20 -10.40 -1.16
N ILE A 91 -4.60 -9.91 -0.08
CA ILE A 91 -5.21 -8.91 0.82
C ILE A 91 -4.23 -7.76 1.12
N GLU A 92 -4.71 -6.78 1.87
CA GLU A 92 -3.98 -5.58 2.30
C GLU A 92 -3.68 -4.62 1.16
N SER A 93 -3.18 -3.44 1.52
CA SER A 93 -2.76 -2.39 0.58
C SER A 93 -1.84 -1.39 1.31
N PRO A 94 -1.20 -0.43 0.61
CA PRO A 94 -0.54 0.71 1.25
C PRO A 94 -1.46 1.55 2.15
N LYS A 95 -2.77 1.42 1.99
CA LYS A 95 -3.78 2.12 2.81
C LYS A 95 -4.16 1.36 4.08
N SER A 96 -3.70 0.11 4.22
CA SER A 96 -3.92 -0.69 5.43
C SER A 96 -3.47 0.06 6.68
N PRO A 97 -4.27 0.12 7.75
CA PRO A 97 -3.85 0.68 9.03
C PRO A 97 -2.55 0.02 9.54
N ASN A 98 -2.42 -1.31 9.42
CA ASN A 98 -1.27 -2.07 9.91
C ASN A 98 0.02 -1.60 9.23
N TYR A 99 0.01 -1.50 7.89
CA TYR A 99 1.17 -1.03 7.14
C TYR A 99 1.37 0.47 7.25
N HIS A 100 0.29 1.26 7.29
CA HIS A 100 0.40 2.71 7.35
C HIS A 100 1.08 3.19 8.64
N TYR A 101 0.65 2.70 9.81
CA TYR A 101 1.24 3.11 11.08
C TYR A 101 2.67 2.57 11.24
N TYR A 102 2.93 1.34 10.77
CA TYR A 102 4.29 0.80 10.74
C TYR A 102 5.22 1.68 9.90
N LEU A 103 4.80 2.08 8.70
CA LEU A 103 5.62 2.89 7.82
C LEU A 103 5.80 4.34 8.31
N ASN A 104 4.85 4.92 9.04
CA ASN A 104 5.05 6.20 9.72
C ASN A 104 6.19 6.10 10.75
N SER A 105 6.17 5.10 11.64
CA SER A 105 7.23 4.88 12.64
C SER A 105 8.58 4.62 11.94
N LEU A 106 8.63 3.72 10.97
CA LEU A 106 9.86 3.40 10.23
C LEU A 106 10.44 4.62 9.50
N CYS A 107 9.60 5.40 8.82
CA CYS A 107 9.98 6.61 8.09
C CYS A 107 10.63 7.64 9.00
N SER A 108 10.02 7.87 10.18
CA SER A 108 10.51 8.83 11.17
C SER A 108 11.80 8.36 11.84
N GLU A 109 11.82 7.15 12.37
CA GLU A 109 12.95 6.61 13.14
C GLU A 109 14.20 6.41 12.29
N ALA A 110 14.04 5.91 11.06
CA ALA A 110 15.15 5.70 10.15
C ALA A 110 15.51 6.93 9.30
N ARG A 111 14.75 8.03 9.43
CA ARG A 111 14.91 9.29 8.67
C ARG A 111 15.07 9.04 7.16
N MET A 112 14.08 8.37 6.58
CA MET A 112 14.06 7.99 5.16
C MET A 112 12.73 8.33 4.53
N ALA A 113 12.74 8.59 3.21
CA ALA A 113 11.50 8.61 2.44
C ALA A 113 11.07 7.17 2.12
N ILE A 114 9.76 6.91 2.06
CA ILE A 114 9.22 5.59 1.72
C ILE A 114 8.21 5.70 0.57
N VAL A 115 8.30 4.77 -0.38
CA VAL A 115 7.33 4.55 -1.46
C VAL A 115 6.68 3.20 -1.20
N SER A 116 5.45 3.18 -0.68
CA SER A 116 4.68 1.96 -0.44
C SER A 116 3.79 1.64 -1.63
N VAL A 117 4.14 0.61 -2.40
CA VAL A 117 3.54 0.30 -3.70
C VAL A 117 2.26 -0.51 -3.54
N GLY A 118 1.18 -0.04 -4.18
CA GLY A 118 -0.12 -0.69 -4.23
C GLY A 118 -0.25 -1.59 -5.44
N TYR A 119 0.45 -2.72 -5.43
CA TYR A 119 0.39 -3.70 -6.51
C TYR A 119 -1.00 -4.36 -6.60
N ARG A 120 -1.39 -4.80 -7.79
CA ARG A 120 -2.66 -5.52 -8.01
C ARG A 120 -2.62 -6.92 -7.41
N ARG A 121 -3.76 -7.32 -6.84
CA ARG A 121 -3.90 -8.52 -6.00
C ARG A 121 -4.60 -9.65 -6.74
N ALA A 122 -4.24 -10.87 -6.37
CA ALA A 122 -4.94 -12.08 -6.72
C ALA A 122 -6.26 -12.19 -5.93
N PRO A 123 -7.23 -12.98 -6.42
CA PRO A 123 -7.19 -13.78 -7.66
C PRO A 123 -7.58 -13.02 -8.94
N GLU A 124 -8.03 -11.76 -8.85
CA GLU A 124 -8.42 -10.94 -10.01
C GLU A 124 -7.22 -10.65 -10.91
N ASN A 125 -6.06 -10.42 -10.31
CA ASN A 125 -4.79 -10.23 -10.99
C ASN A 125 -3.79 -11.25 -10.44
N ARG A 126 -3.74 -12.43 -11.07
CA ARG A 126 -2.81 -13.50 -10.66
C ARG A 126 -1.37 -13.10 -10.93
N LEU A 127 -0.43 -13.72 -10.23
CA LEU A 127 0.98 -13.62 -10.57
C LEU A 127 1.19 -13.97 -12.06
N PRO A 128 2.07 -13.24 -12.78
CA PRO A 128 3.13 -12.35 -12.28
C PRO A 128 2.74 -10.88 -12.10
N VAL A 129 1.47 -10.48 -12.20
CA VAL A 129 1.07 -9.05 -12.23
C VAL A 129 1.62 -8.23 -11.05
N ALA A 130 1.62 -8.78 -9.84
CA ALA A 130 2.19 -8.06 -8.69
C ALA A 130 3.70 -7.76 -8.87
N TYR A 131 4.46 -8.65 -9.52
CA TYR A 131 5.87 -8.44 -9.82
C TYR A 131 6.07 -7.38 -10.90
N GLU A 132 5.21 -7.39 -11.92
CA GLU A 132 5.23 -6.40 -12.99
C GLU A 132 4.91 -5.00 -12.44
N ASP A 133 3.87 -4.88 -11.61
CA ASP A 133 3.52 -3.64 -10.91
C ASP A 133 4.66 -3.17 -9.99
N SER A 134 5.27 -4.09 -9.24
CA SER A 134 6.41 -3.79 -8.37
C SER A 134 7.62 -3.28 -9.15
N TRP A 135 7.88 -3.87 -10.32
CA TRP A 135 8.99 -3.47 -11.19
C TRP A 135 8.70 -2.14 -11.91
N GLU A 136 7.47 -1.93 -12.36
CA GLU A 136 7.02 -0.67 -12.94
C GLU A 136 7.15 0.48 -11.95
N ALA A 137 6.76 0.27 -10.68
CA ALA A 137 6.88 1.28 -9.63
C ALA A 137 8.33 1.60 -9.23
N LEU A 138 9.29 0.73 -9.56
CA LEU A 138 10.71 0.90 -9.23
C LEU A 138 11.48 1.72 -10.28
N GLN A 139 11.00 1.76 -11.54
CA GLN A 139 11.64 2.46 -12.66
C GLN A 139 11.39 3.97 -12.63
#